data_AF-D8LCS8-F1
#
_entry.id   AF-D8LCS8-F1
#
_cell.length_a   1.000
_cell.length_b   1.000
_cell.length_c   1.000
_cell.angle_alpha   90.00
_cell.angle_beta   90.00
_cell.angle_gamma   90.00
#
_symmetry.space_group_name_H-M   'P 1'
#
loop_
_entity.id
_entity.type
_entity.pdbx_description
1 polymer ?
#
loop_
_entity_poly.entity_id
_entity_poly.type
_entity_poly.pdbx_seq_one_letter_code
_entity_poly.pdbx_strand_id
1 'polypeptide(L)'
;MNGAIPAQLGARIKLTWLSLSNNELSGAIQAQLGAFHKLTWLNLSNNQLVGSILPELGALNKIRMLQLAINNLTRAIPAQLGALKKLTWRDLSDNELSGHIPLELGDLRALKYLYLSFNIDGSIPKELGALAELHRIFLNSNQLTRTGPIPPELGNLGALKTLDLGINELTGAIPAQLGALNKLTWLNLANNQLVGPAPKELGDLSELEELWLRVNQLTGSIPEALGTLSKLEVVALDAHQHTGPIPRELGVLSRQLALSFSNNELTEQ
;
A
#
# COMPACT_ATOMS: atom_id res chain seq x y z
N MET A 1 4.40 -17.14 -24.96
CA MET A 1 3.45 -18.27 -24.92
C MET A 1 2.05 -17.68 -24.98
N ASN A 2 1.21 -18.14 -25.91
CA ASN A 2 -0.14 -17.62 -26.12
C ASN A 2 -1.13 -18.76 -25.78
N GLY A 3 -2.18 -18.45 -25.04
CA GLY A 3 -3.20 -19.42 -24.60
C GLY A 3 -3.34 -19.55 -23.08
N ALA A 4 -4.18 -20.48 -22.63
CA ALA A 4 -4.46 -20.69 -21.21
C ALA A 4 -3.30 -21.36 -20.48
N ILE A 5 -3.18 -21.13 -19.16
CA ILE A 5 -2.24 -21.85 -18.30
C ILE A 5 -2.52 -23.35 -18.41
N PRO A 6 -1.56 -24.20 -18.85
CA PRO A 6 -1.84 -25.61 -19.07
C PRO A 6 -2.26 -26.30 -17.76
N ALA A 7 -3.51 -26.74 -17.69
CA ALA A 7 -4.07 -27.45 -16.53
C ALA A 7 -3.28 -28.72 -16.15
N GLN A 8 -2.51 -29.26 -17.11
CA GLN A 8 -1.74 -30.50 -17.00
C GLN A 8 -0.38 -30.32 -16.30
N LEU A 9 0.02 -29.11 -15.93
CA LEU A 9 1.24 -28.90 -15.16
C LEU A 9 1.14 -29.54 -13.75
N GLY A 10 -0.08 -29.76 -13.24
CA GLY A 10 -0.35 -30.11 -11.83
C GLY A 10 -0.71 -31.57 -11.60
N ALA A 11 0.28 -32.37 -11.20
CA ALA A 11 0.18 -33.53 -10.28
C ALA A 11 1.51 -34.31 -10.21
N ARG A 12 2.34 -34.29 -11.26
CA ARG A 12 3.52 -35.15 -11.39
C ARG A 12 4.87 -34.46 -11.16
N ILE A 13 4.91 -33.13 -11.07
CA ILE A 13 6.17 -32.36 -11.01
C ILE A 13 6.29 -31.66 -9.65
N LYS A 14 7.46 -31.81 -9.00
CA LYS A 14 7.81 -31.18 -7.71
C LYS A 14 8.18 -29.70 -7.90
N LEU A 15 7.33 -28.90 -8.55
CA LEU A 15 7.62 -27.49 -8.80
C LEU A 15 7.68 -26.68 -7.49
N THR A 16 8.77 -25.94 -7.32
CA THR A 16 9.00 -24.99 -6.22
C THR A 16 8.98 -23.55 -6.71
N TRP A 17 9.17 -23.33 -8.01
CA TRP A 17 9.14 -22.04 -8.67
C TRP A 17 8.39 -22.15 -9.99
N LEU A 18 7.51 -21.18 -10.25
CA LEU A 18 6.82 -21.03 -11.52
C LEU A 18 6.73 -19.53 -11.83
N SER A 19 7.34 -19.13 -12.94
CA SER A 19 7.22 -17.78 -13.49
C SER A 19 6.79 -17.89 -14.94
N LEU A 20 5.67 -17.25 -15.26
CA LEU A 20 5.10 -17.12 -16.60
C LEU A 20 4.82 -15.64 -16.92
N SER A 21 5.56 -14.72 -16.29
CA SER A 21 5.34 -13.29 -16.43
C SER A 21 5.77 -12.76 -17.80
N ASN A 22 5.21 -11.62 -18.19
CA ASN A 22 5.50 -10.95 -19.48
C ASN A 22 5.19 -11.87 -20.68
N ASN A 23 3.97 -12.41 -20.70
CA ASN A 23 3.46 -13.23 -21.79
C ASN A 23 2.07 -12.72 -22.22
N GLU A 24 1.45 -13.41 -23.18
CA GLU A 24 0.08 -13.15 -23.63
C GLU A 24 -0.87 -14.26 -23.14
N LEU A 25 -0.64 -14.76 -21.92
CA LEU A 25 -1.51 -15.79 -21.34
C LEU A 25 -2.87 -15.19 -21.04
N SER A 26 -3.92 -15.90 -21.44
CA SER A 26 -5.30 -15.46 -21.30
C SER A 26 -6.18 -16.52 -20.65
N GLY A 27 -7.43 -16.17 -20.37
CA GLY A 27 -8.37 -17.04 -19.65
C GLY A 27 -8.17 -17.02 -18.14
N ALA A 28 -8.95 -17.84 -17.44
CA ALA A 28 -8.97 -17.83 -15.98
C ALA A 28 -7.83 -18.64 -15.35
N ILE A 29 -7.38 -18.16 -14.20
CA ILE A 29 -6.53 -18.93 -13.28
C ILE A 29 -7.30 -20.20 -12.89
N GLN A 30 -6.72 -21.36 -13.17
CA GLN A 30 -7.36 -22.66 -12.96
C GLN A 30 -7.12 -23.16 -11.52
N ALA A 31 -8.14 -23.79 -10.90
CA ALA A 31 -8.10 -24.26 -9.50
C ALA A 31 -6.98 -25.27 -9.22
N GLN A 32 -6.57 -26.00 -10.25
CA GLN A 32 -5.47 -26.97 -10.22
C GLN A 32 -4.13 -26.33 -9.82
N LEU A 33 -3.97 -25.00 -9.95
CA LEU A 33 -2.81 -24.31 -9.40
C LEU A 33 -2.71 -24.44 -7.87
N GLY A 34 -3.83 -24.62 -7.16
CA GLY A 34 -3.84 -24.90 -5.72
C GLY A 34 -3.18 -26.23 -5.33
N ALA A 35 -2.99 -27.16 -6.27
CA ALA A 35 -2.38 -28.47 -6.04
C ALA A 35 -0.85 -28.44 -5.98
N PHE A 36 -0.20 -27.31 -6.33
CA PHE A 36 1.26 -27.19 -6.26
C PHE A 36 1.75 -26.88 -4.84
N HIS A 37 1.51 -27.77 -3.88
CA HIS A 37 1.82 -27.57 -2.45
C HIS A 37 3.33 -27.40 -2.12
N LYS A 38 4.22 -27.57 -3.11
CA LYS A 38 5.66 -27.33 -2.97
C LYS A 38 6.08 -25.94 -3.46
N LEU A 39 5.19 -25.20 -4.12
CA LEU A 39 5.48 -23.92 -4.71
C LEU A 39 5.83 -22.90 -3.63
N THR A 40 6.97 -22.25 -3.83
CA THR A 40 7.47 -21.17 -2.98
C THR A 40 7.36 -19.82 -3.68
N TRP A 41 7.24 -19.81 -5.00
CA TRP A 41 7.13 -18.59 -5.77
C TRP A 41 6.30 -18.82 -7.03
N LEU A 42 5.27 -18.00 -7.17
CA LEU A 42 4.37 -17.94 -8.32
C LEU A 42 4.37 -16.51 -8.87
N ASN A 43 4.78 -16.34 -10.11
CA ASN A 43 4.69 -15.07 -10.82
C ASN A 43 3.95 -15.26 -12.14
N LEU A 44 2.76 -14.67 -12.24
CA LEU A 44 1.92 -14.63 -13.44
C LEU A 44 1.70 -13.18 -13.94
N SER A 45 2.51 -12.24 -13.46
CA SER A 45 2.35 -10.82 -13.75
C SER A 45 2.55 -10.45 -15.22
N ASN A 46 1.93 -9.37 -15.66
CA ASN A 46 2.01 -8.86 -17.04
C ASN A 46 1.57 -9.92 -18.06
N ASN A 47 0.28 -10.25 -18.00
CA ASN A 47 -0.44 -11.17 -18.89
C ASN A 47 -1.86 -10.61 -19.15
N GLN A 48 -2.74 -11.41 -19.77
CA GLN A 48 -4.14 -11.08 -20.07
C GLN A 48 -5.10 -12.01 -19.29
N LEU A 49 -4.72 -12.43 -18.08
CA LEU A 49 -5.53 -13.35 -17.28
C LEU A 49 -6.82 -12.67 -16.82
N VAL A 50 -7.93 -13.38 -16.88
CA VAL A 50 -9.27 -12.88 -16.54
C VAL A 50 -9.92 -13.68 -15.42
N GLY A 51 -11.10 -13.24 -14.95
CA GLY A 51 -11.86 -13.95 -13.92
C GLY A 51 -11.30 -13.70 -12.52
N SER A 52 -11.74 -14.48 -11.52
CA SER A 52 -11.40 -14.24 -10.12
C SER A 52 -10.08 -14.88 -9.69
N ILE A 53 -9.42 -14.28 -8.70
CA ILE A 53 -8.42 -15.00 -7.92
C ILE A 53 -9.14 -16.11 -7.14
N LEU A 54 -8.70 -17.35 -7.31
CA LEU A 54 -9.37 -18.51 -6.75
C LEU A 54 -9.02 -18.76 -5.27
N PRO A 55 -9.99 -19.06 -4.39
CA PRO A 55 -9.75 -19.42 -2.98
C PRO A 55 -8.76 -20.57 -2.78
N GLU A 56 -8.67 -21.50 -3.73
CA GLU A 56 -7.78 -22.67 -3.74
C GLU A 56 -6.30 -22.28 -3.73
N LEU A 57 -5.94 -21.06 -4.18
CA LEU A 57 -4.58 -20.55 -4.03
C LEU A 57 -4.16 -20.42 -2.56
N GLY A 58 -5.12 -20.33 -1.62
CA GLY A 58 -4.89 -20.40 -0.18
C GLY A 58 -4.27 -21.72 0.30
N ALA A 59 -4.31 -22.79 -0.52
CA ALA A 59 -3.70 -24.08 -0.21
C ALA A 59 -2.16 -24.11 -0.44
N LEU A 60 -1.58 -23.06 -1.04
CA LEU A 60 -0.16 -22.95 -1.36
C LEU A 60 0.69 -22.61 -0.11
N ASN A 61 0.61 -23.42 0.94
CA ASN A 61 1.17 -23.13 2.27
C ASN A 61 2.71 -22.94 2.35
N LYS A 62 3.45 -23.19 1.26
CA LYS A 62 4.89 -22.92 1.16
C LYS A 62 5.24 -21.64 0.42
N ILE A 63 4.24 -20.97 -0.16
CA ILE A 63 4.47 -19.79 -1.00
C ILE A 63 5.04 -18.64 -0.16
N ARG A 64 6.07 -18.01 -0.73
CA ARG A 64 6.76 -16.82 -0.21
C ARG A 64 6.50 -15.62 -1.11
N MET A 65 6.33 -15.86 -2.40
CA MET A 65 6.03 -14.80 -3.37
C MET A 65 4.84 -15.18 -4.24
N LEU A 66 3.85 -14.30 -4.28
CA LEU A 66 2.67 -14.37 -5.14
C LEU A 66 2.55 -13.05 -5.89
N GLN A 67 2.77 -13.09 -7.21
CA GLN A 67 2.69 -11.93 -8.09
C GLN A 67 1.68 -12.21 -9.20
N LEU A 68 0.61 -11.43 -9.23
CA LEU A 68 -0.48 -11.47 -10.22
C LEU A 68 -0.72 -10.11 -10.87
N ALA A 69 0.14 -9.12 -10.59
CA ALA A 69 -0.01 -7.75 -11.08
C ALA A 69 -0.07 -7.62 -12.60
N ILE A 70 -0.71 -6.57 -13.12
CA ILE A 70 -0.83 -6.26 -14.55
C ILE A 70 -1.51 -7.44 -15.28
N ASN A 71 -2.78 -7.64 -14.97
CA ASN A 71 -3.69 -8.61 -15.60
C ASN A 71 -5.12 -8.01 -15.60
N ASN A 72 -6.13 -8.78 -16.01
CA ASN A 72 -7.53 -8.37 -16.02
C ASN A 72 -8.33 -9.21 -14.99
N LEU A 73 -7.73 -9.51 -13.84
CA LEU A 73 -8.39 -10.28 -12.79
C LEU A 73 -9.48 -9.43 -12.15
N THR A 74 -10.63 -10.04 -11.90
CA THR A 74 -11.83 -9.38 -11.40
C THR A 74 -12.26 -9.95 -10.04
N ARG A 75 -13.33 -9.38 -9.47
CA ARG A 75 -13.94 -9.82 -8.20
C ARG A 75 -13.04 -9.57 -6.98
N ALA A 76 -13.52 -9.97 -5.81
CA ALA A 76 -12.85 -9.77 -4.54
C ALA A 76 -11.64 -10.69 -4.35
N ILE A 77 -10.67 -10.16 -3.61
CA ILE A 77 -9.57 -10.95 -3.06
C ILE A 77 -10.17 -11.98 -2.09
N PRO A 78 -9.92 -13.29 -2.27
CA PRO A 78 -10.43 -14.30 -1.35
C PRO A 78 -9.77 -14.21 0.04
N ALA A 79 -10.57 -14.28 1.09
CA ALA A 79 -10.12 -14.37 2.49
C ALA A 79 -9.15 -15.54 2.73
N GLN A 80 -9.30 -16.63 1.98
CA GLN A 80 -8.46 -17.83 2.04
C GLN A 80 -6.99 -17.54 1.75
N LEU A 81 -6.68 -16.43 1.06
CA LEU A 81 -5.29 -16.01 0.88
C LEU A 81 -4.62 -15.55 2.18
N GLY A 82 -5.36 -15.33 3.26
CA GLY A 82 -4.85 -15.14 4.62
C GLY A 82 -4.23 -16.41 5.23
N ALA A 83 -4.45 -17.59 4.63
CA ALA A 83 -3.84 -18.85 5.07
C ALA A 83 -2.34 -18.97 4.70
N LEU A 84 -1.83 -18.10 3.83
CA LEU A 84 -0.47 -18.17 3.27
C LEU A 84 0.60 -17.63 4.24
N LYS A 85 0.72 -18.23 5.44
CA LYS A 85 1.52 -17.68 6.56
C LYS A 85 3.03 -17.50 6.28
N LYS A 86 3.56 -18.06 5.19
CA LYS A 86 4.96 -17.91 4.76
C LYS A 86 5.17 -16.81 3.71
N LEU A 87 4.09 -16.17 3.25
CA LEU A 87 4.13 -15.17 2.21
C LEU A 87 4.89 -13.94 2.69
N THR A 88 5.92 -13.55 1.96
CA THR A 88 6.74 -12.37 2.21
C THR A 88 6.48 -11.26 1.19
N TRP A 89 6.04 -11.61 -0.01
CA TRP A 89 5.77 -10.68 -1.10
C TRP A 89 4.42 -10.99 -1.74
N ARG A 90 3.52 -10.02 -1.75
CA ARG A 90 2.27 -10.07 -2.48
C ARG A 90 2.14 -8.87 -3.39
N ASP A 91 1.89 -9.15 -4.65
CA ASP A 91 1.61 -8.11 -5.63
C ASP A 91 0.40 -8.47 -6.48
N LEU A 92 -0.68 -7.72 -6.30
CA LEU A 92 -1.92 -7.85 -7.07
C LEU A 92 -2.23 -6.57 -7.85
N SER A 93 -1.32 -5.58 -7.89
CA SER A 93 -1.61 -4.25 -8.44
C SER A 93 -2.01 -4.28 -9.92
N ASP A 94 -2.73 -3.27 -10.39
CA ASP A 94 -3.07 -3.13 -11.81
C ASP A 94 -3.87 -4.34 -12.33
N ASN A 95 -5.08 -4.50 -11.80
CA ASN A 95 -6.07 -5.49 -12.20
C ASN A 95 -7.47 -4.82 -12.17
N GLU A 96 -8.53 -5.59 -12.38
CA GLU A 96 -9.92 -5.14 -12.27
C GLU A 96 -10.60 -5.71 -11.01
N LEU A 97 -9.83 -5.89 -9.92
CA LEU A 97 -10.37 -6.41 -8.67
C LEU A 97 -11.43 -5.43 -8.13
N SER A 98 -12.26 -5.92 -7.21
CA SER A 98 -13.34 -5.13 -6.60
C SER A 98 -13.60 -5.63 -5.18
N GLY A 99 -14.24 -4.85 -4.33
CA GLY A 99 -14.46 -5.24 -2.94
C GLY A 99 -13.30 -4.84 -2.02
N HIS A 100 -13.49 -5.12 -0.73
CA HIS A 100 -12.56 -4.75 0.34
C HIS A 100 -11.30 -5.63 0.40
N ILE A 101 -10.25 -5.10 1.03
CA ILE A 101 -9.14 -5.92 1.53
C ILE A 101 -9.67 -6.86 2.63
N PRO A 102 -9.54 -8.19 2.51
CA PRO A 102 -9.98 -9.12 3.55
C PRO A 102 -9.18 -8.93 4.84
N LEU A 103 -9.85 -8.95 5.99
CA LEU A 103 -9.22 -8.81 7.30
C LEU A 103 -8.22 -9.94 7.58
N GLU A 104 -8.42 -11.11 6.98
CA GLU A 104 -7.55 -12.29 7.11
C GLU A 104 -6.15 -12.05 6.55
N LEU A 105 -5.95 -11.01 5.72
CA LEU A 105 -4.61 -10.61 5.30
C LEU A 105 -3.77 -10.09 6.46
N GLY A 106 -4.40 -9.61 7.55
CA GLY A 106 -3.73 -9.25 8.80
C GLY A 106 -3.07 -10.42 9.54
N ASP A 107 -3.36 -11.67 9.14
CA ASP A 107 -2.70 -12.83 9.72
C ASP A 107 -1.37 -13.20 9.03
N LEU A 108 -0.99 -12.53 7.94
CA LEU A 108 0.22 -12.84 7.17
C LEU A 108 1.48 -12.31 7.85
N ARG A 109 1.80 -12.80 9.05
CA ARG A 109 2.85 -12.25 9.93
C ARG A 109 4.26 -12.21 9.34
N ALA A 110 4.52 -12.94 8.25
CA ALA A 110 5.80 -12.91 7.52
C ALA A 110 5.82 -11.91 6.34
N LEU A 111 4.70 -11.22 6.06
CA LEU A 111 4.55 -10.35 4.90
C LEU A 111 5.43 -9.12 5.06
N LYS A 112 6.23 -8.83 4.03
CA LYS A 112 7.14 -7.68 3.97
C LYS A 112 6.70 -6.65 2.95
N TYR A 113 6.06 -7.09 1.87
CA TYR A 113 5.65 -6.24 0.77
C TYR A 113 4.21 -6.55 0.36
N LEU A 114 3.36 -5.52 0.40
CA LEU A 114 1.96 -5.58 0.01
C LEU A 114 1.68 -4.50 -1.03
N TYR A 115 1.40 -4.92 -2.26
CA TYR A 115 1.02 -4.05 -3.37
C TYR A 115 -0.38 -4.40 -3.85
N LEU A 116 -1.31 -3.45 -3.70
CA LEU A 116 -2.71 -3.58 -4.11
C LEU A 116 -3.23 -2.32 -4.84
N SER A 117 -2.34 -1.54 -5.46
CA SER A 117 -2.72 -0.33 -6.20
C SER A 117 -3.65 -0.64 -7.39
N PHE A 118 -4.52 0.29 -7.78
CA PHE A 118 -5.42 0.18 -8.95
C PHE A 118 -6.38 -1.02 -8.95
N ASN A 119 -7.06 -1.30 -7.83
CA ASN A 119 -7.82 -2.54 -7.67
C ASN A 119 -8.96 -2.55 -6.63
N ILE A 120 -8.88 -1.76 -5.58
CA ILE A 120 -9.59 -2.07 -4.34
C ILE A 120 -10.61 -0.99 -4.02
N ASP A 121 -11.74 -1.41 -3.46
CA ASP A 121 -12.72 -0.52 -2.84
C ASP A 121 -12.88 -0.82 -1.32
N GLY A 122 -13.78 -0.12 -0.63
CA GLY A 122 -14.04 -0.37 0.80
C GLY A 122 -13.02 0.27 1.73
N SER A 123 -12.78 -0.28 2.91
CA SER A 123 -11.86 0.33 3.91
C SER A 123 -10.55 -0.44 4.05
N ILE A 124 -9.52 0.25 4.55
CA ILE A 124 -8.29 -0.40 5.01
C ILE A 124 -8.62 -1.14 6.33
N PRO A 125 -8.46 -2.47 6.42
CA PRO A 125 -8.73 -3.21 7.65
C PRO A 125 -7.64 -2.92 8.68
N LYS A 126 -8.06 -2.63 9.91
CA LYS A 126 -7.14 -2.38 11.04
C LYS A 126 -6.21 -3.55 11.34
N GLU A 127 -6.62 -4.76 10.96
CA GLU A 127 -5.87 -6.00 11.10
C GLU A 127 -4.53 -5.96 10.36
N LEU A 128 -4.38 -5.10 9.33
CA LEU A 128 -3.08 -4.87 8.69
C LEU A 128 -2.04 -4.32 9.68
N GLY A 129 -2.47 -3.61 10.74
CA GLY A 129 -1.59 -3.14 11.81
C GLY A 129 -0.92 -4.27 12.61
N ALA A 130 -1.34 -5.53 12.46
CA ALA A 130 -0.73 -6.69 13.11
C ALA A 130 0.51 -7.25 12.36
N LEU A 131 0.83 -6.71 11.18
CA LEU A 131 1.88 -7.18 10.29
C LEU A 131 3.25 -6.56 10.62
N ALA A 132 3.82 -6.92 11.78
CA ALA A 132 5.04 -6.30 12.31
C ALA A 132 6.28 -6.36 11.37
N GLU A 133 6.33 -7.28 10.41
CA GLU A 133 7.42 -7.43 9.43
C GLU A 133 7.21 -6.63 8.14
N LEU A 134 6.14 -5.86 8.03
CA LEU A 134 5.78 -5.16 6.80
C LEU A 134 6.71 -3.95 6.59
N HIS A 135 7.35 -3.92 5.42
CA HIS A 135 8.30 -2.87 5.02
C HIS A 135 7.67 -1.88 4.05
N ARG A 136 6.77 -2.34 3.17
CA ARG A 136 6.14 -1.49 2.16
C ARG A 136 4.65 -1.84 2.00
N ILE A 137 3.84 -0.79 2.01
CA ILE A 137 2.43 -0.82 1.65
C ILE A 137 2.23 0.14 0.48
N PHE A 138 1.67 -0.37 -0.62
CA PHE A 138 1.16 0.44 -1.71
C PHE A 138 -0.32 0.13 -1.90
N LEU A 139 -1.17 1.08 -1.50
CA LEU A 139 -2.61 1.08 -1.71
C LEU A 139 -3.07 2.31 -2.50
N ASN A 140 -2.15 2.95 -3.23
CA ASN A 140 -2.44 4.14 -4.00
C ASN A 140 -3.37 3.85 -5.19
N SER A 141 -4.04 4.89 -5.68
CA SER A 141 -4.88 4.80 -6.88
C SER A 141 -6.00 3.77 -6.75
N ASN A 142 -6.68 3.76 -5.60
CA ASN A 142 -7.80 2.86 -5.28
C ASN A 142 -9.08 3.67 -4.98
N GLN A 143 -10.18 2.96 -4.75
CA GLN A 143 -11.48 3.51 -4.34
C GLN A 143 -11.80 3.13 -2.88
N LEU A 144 -10.84 3.34 -1.96
CA LEU A 144 -10.93 3.03 -0.52
C LEU A 144 -11.98 3.83 0.30
N THR A 145 -13.11 4.20 -0.30
CA THR A 145 -13.85 5.43 0.03
C THR A 145 -15.27 5.20 0.55
N ARG A 146 -15.70 3.94 0.67
CA ARG A 146 -17.06 3.63 1.16
C ARG A 146 -17.23 3.59 2.67
N THR A 147 -16.19 3.60 3.53
CA THR A 147 -16.42 3.42 4.99
C THR A 147 -15.42 3.96 6.02
N GLY A 148 -14.31 4.66 5.72
CA GLY A 148 -13.57 5.17 6.90
C GLY A 148 -12.21 5.85 6.79
N PRO A 149 -11.70 6.29 7.96
CA PRO A 149 -10.41 6.93 8.11
C PRO A 149 -9.26 5.95 7.93
N ILE A 150 -8.05 6.49 7.81
CA ILE A 150 -6.82 5.70 7.96
C ILE A 150 -6.85 5.03 9.35
N PRO A 151 -6.74 3.69 9.46
CA PRO A 151 -6.73 3.02 10.75
C PRO A 151 -5.52 3.42 11.60
N PRO A 152 -5.71 3.90 12.84
CA PRO A 152 -4.60 4.23 13.74
C PRO A 152 -3.66 3.05 14.00
N GLU A 153 -4.15 1.82 13.88
CA GLU A 153 -3.38 0.58 14.04
C GLU A 153 -2.24 0.43 13.03
N LEU A 154 -2.29 1.14 11.89
CA LEU A 154 -1.15 1.20 10.98
C LEU A 154 0.10 1.78 11.65
N GLY A 155 -0.05 2.60 12.71
CA GLY A 155 1.06 3.08 13.54
C GLY A 155 1.84 1.99 14.28
N ASN A 156 1.31 0.75 14.35
CA ASN A 156 2.00 -0.38 14.99
C ASN A 156 3.07 -1.03 14.07
N LEU A 157 3.18 -0.59 12.82
CA LEU A 157 4.06 -1.18 11.81
C LEU A 157 5.52 -0.70 11.95
N GLY A 158 6.19 -1.00 13.06
CA GLY A 158 7.55 -0.51 13.37
C GLY A 158 8.69 -0.94 12.40
N ALA A 159 8.40 -1.76 11.39
CA ALA A 159 9.34 -2.10 10.31
C ALA A 159 9.07 -1.31 9.00
N LEU A 160 7.99 -0.53 8.94
CA LEU A 160 7.50 0.10 7.73
C LEU A 160 8.44 1.20 7.27
N LYS A 161 8.78 1.17 5.98
CA LYS A 161 9.63 2.15 5.28
C LYS A 161 8.84 2.98 4.29
N THR A 162 7.81 2.39 3.69
CA THR A 162 6.99 3.06 2.69
C THR A 162 5.51 2.82 2.98
N LEU A 163 4.76 3.91 3.10
CA LEU A 163 3.31 3.91 3.15
C LEU A 163 2.78 4.82 2.04
N ASP A 164 2.24 4.21 0.98
CA ASP A 164 1.60 4.94 -0.10
C ASP A 164 0.08 4.68 -0.12
N LEU A 165 -0.67 5.69 0.28
CA LEU A 165 -2.14 5.75 0.26
C LEU A 165 -2.64 6.86 -0.69
N GLY A 166 -1.79 7.40 -1.55
CA GLY A 166 -2.13 8.53 -2.40
C GLY A 166 -3.17 8.19 -3.47
N ILE A 167 -3.86 9.20 -4.00
CA ILE A 167 -4.88 9.04 -5.07
C ILE A 167 -5.95 8.04 -4.61
N ASN A 168 -6.63 8.39 -3.54
CA ASN A 168 -7.79 7.68 -3.03
C ASN A 168 -8.87 8.74 -2.71
N GLU A 169 -9.95 8.35 -2.04
CA GLU A 169 -10.88 9.32 -1.44
C GLU A 169 -11.01 9.05 0.08
N LEU A 170 -9.87 8.85 0.75
CA LEU A 170 -9.82 8.66 2.21
C LEU A 170 -10.31 9.92 2.93
N THR A 171 -11.10 9.73 3.99
CA THR A 171 -11.69 10.82 4.79
C THR A 171 -11.18 10.80 6.22
N GLY A 172 -11.60 11.77 7.04
CA GLY A 172 -11.20 11.88 8.44
C GLY A 172 -9.80 12.47 8.64
N ALA A 173 -9.33 12.47 9.88
CA ALA A 173 -8.03 13.04 10.23
C ALA A 173 -6.89 12.06 9.98
N ILE A 174 -5.68 12.59 9.75
CA ILE A 174 -4.44 11.81 9.77
C ILE A 174 -4.22 11.33 11.22
N PRO A 175 -4.12 10.01 11.49
CA PRO A 175 -3.89 9.51 12.84
C PRO A 175 -2.50 9.89 13.35
N ALA A 176 -2.43 10.46 14.56
CA ALA A 176 -1.16 10.79 15.23
C ALA A 176 -0.27 9.56 15.44
N GLN A 177 -0.87 8.37 15.53
CA GLN A 177 -0.18 7.08 15.67
C GLN A 177 0.78 6.79 14.50
N LEU A 178 0.56 7.40 13.33
CA LEU A 178 1.51 7.27 12.22
C LEU A 178 2.89 7.83 12.59
N GLY A 179 2.99 8.77 13.53
CA GLY A 179 4.27 9.28 14.04
C GLY A 179 5.15 8.23 14.76
N ALA A 180 4.58 7.08 15.13
CA ALA A 180 5.34 5.98 15.74
C ALA A 180 6.17 5.17 14.73
N LEU A 181 6.02 5.42 13.42
CA LEU A 181 6.68 4.69 12.34
C LEU A 181 8.13 5.16 12.11
N ASN A 182 8.98 4.97 13.11
CA ASN A 182 10.34 5.52 13.15
C ASN A 182 11.30 5.08 12.02
N LYS A 183 10.94 4.07 11.20
CA LYS A 183 11.71 3.63 10.01
C LYS A 183 11.13 4.13 8.69
N LEU A 184 10.04 4.89 8.74
CA LEU A 184 9.33 5.36 7.56
C LEU A 184 10.19 6.40 6.85
N THR A 185 10.52 6.14 5.59
CA THR A 185 11.26 7.07 4.73
C THR A 185 10.33 7.78 3.74
N TRP A 186 9.19 7.15 3.41
CA TRP A 186 8.23 7.68 2.44
C TRP A 186 6.79 7.58 2.96
N LEU A 187 6.14 8.73 3.10
CA LEU A 187 4.73 8.84 3.43
C LEU A 187 3.99 9.61 2.32
N ASN A 188 3.09 8.92 1.62
CA ASN A 188 2.24 9.54 0.61
C ASN A 188 0.77 9.39 0.95
N LEU A 189 0.13 10.52 1.28
CA LEU A 189 -1.30 10.66 1.54
C LEU A 189 -1.95 11.64 0.55
N ALA A 190 -1.23 12.04 -0.51
CA ALA A 190 -1.68 13.04 -1.46
C ALA A 190 -2.94 12.62 -2.20
N ASN A 191 -3.72 13.60 -2.68
CA ASN A 191 -4.94 13.39 -3.46
C ASN A 191 -5.93 12.50 -2.71
N ASN A 192 -6.44 13.01 -1.58
CA ASN A 192 -7.46 12.38 -0.74
C ASN A 192 -8.48 13.44 -0.26
N GLN A 193 -9.36 13.08 0.69
CA GLN A 193 -10.33 13.97 1.33
C GLN A 193 -10.04 14.10 2.85
N LEU A 194 -8.77 14.05 3.24
CA LEU A 194 -8.35 14.13 4.65
C LEU A 194 -8.61 15.52 5.21
N VAL A 195 -9.09 15.59 6.45
CA VAL A 195 -9.51 16.83 7.13
C VAL A 195 -8.77 17.04 8.45
N GLY A 196 -8.85 18.26 8.99
CA GLY A 196 -8.24 18.61 10.27
C GLY A 196 -6.74 18.92 10.14
N PRO A 197 -6.06 19.18 11.27
CA PRO A 197 -4.65 19.52 11.26
C PRO A 197 -3.76 18.31 10.97
N ALA A 198 -2.62 18.56 10.31
CA ALA A 198 -1.54 17.58 10.26
C ALA A 198 -1.01 17.35 11.70
N PRO A 199 -0.92 16.10 12.18
CA PRO A 199 -0.48 15.84 13.55
C PRO A 199 0.98 16.21 13.73
N LYS A 200 1.30 16.83 14.87
CA LYS A 200 2.69 17.22 15.21
C LYS A 200 3.62 16.01 15.32
N GLU A 201 3.05 14.84 15.63
CA GLU A 201 3.74 13.55 15.73
C GLU A 201 4.36 13.11 14.39
N LEU A 202 3.98 13.70 13.25
CA LEU A 202 4.72 13.50 12.00
C LEU A 202 6.18 13.99 12.11
N GLY A 203 6.47 14.93 13.02
CA GLY A 203 7.84 15.34 13.35
C GLY A 203 8.67 14.29 14.09
N ASP A 204 8.06 13.21 14.59
CA ASP A 204 8.78 12.11 15.26
C ASP A 204 9.34 11.08 14.25
N LEU A 205 9.02 11.22 12.96
CA LEU A 205 9.46 10.33 11.88
C LEU A 205 10.91 10.61 11.47
N SER A 206 11.87 10.34 12.36
CA SER A 206 13.28 10.72 12.21
C SER A 206 13.99 10.21 10.93
N GLU A 207 13.43 9.19 10.27
CA GLU A 207 13.94 8.62 9.02
C GLU A 207 13.24 9.14 7.76
N LEU A 208 12.25 10.05 7.90
CA LEU A 208 11.42 10.50 6.80
C LEU A 208 12.23 11.35 5.80
N GLU A 209 12.18 10.92 4.54
CA GLU A 209 12.81 11.59 3.39
C GLU A 209 11.74 12.34 2.58
N GLU A 210 10.57 11.72 2.40
CA GLU A 210 9.50 12.28 1.57
C GLU A 210 8.14 12.29 2.26
N LEU A 211 7.54 13.49 2.32
CA LEU A 211 6.18 13.72 2.82
C LEU A 211 5.31 14.35 1.74
N TRP A 212 4.34 13.57 1.26
CA TRP A 212 3.38 14.00 0.26
C TRP A 212 1.98 14.09 0.86
N LEU A 213 1.52 15.31 1.13
CA LEU A 213 0.17 15.57 1.64
C LEU A 213 -0.73 16.28 0.62
N ARG A 214 -0.19 16.83 -0.48
CA ARG A 214 -0.90 17.68 -1.46
C ARG A 214 -2.33 17.23 -1.80
N VAL A 215 -3.21 18.17 -2.11
CA VAL A 215 -4.58 17.93 -2.56
C VAL A 215 -5.36 17.14 -1.50
N ASN A 216 -5.64 17.80 -0.39
CA ASN A 216 -6.50 17.34 0.71
C ASN A 216 -7.30 18.53 1.28
N GLN A 217 -8.07 18.32 2.35
CA GLN A 217 -8.83 19.35 3.06
C GLN A 217 -8.22 19.62 4.45
N LEU A 218 -6.89 19.52 4.57
CA LEU A 218 -6.17 19.77 5.82
C LEU A 218 -6.27 21.25 6.21
N THR A 219 -6.42 21.50 7.51
CA THR A 219 -6.58 22.83 8.10
C THR A 219 -5.49 23.12 9.12
N GLY A 220 -5.48 24.35 9.66
CA GLY A 220 -4.51 24.75 10.69
C GLY A 220 -3.10 24.96 10.16
N SER A 221 -2.16 25.20 11.08
CA SER A 221 -0.78 25.49 10.75
C SER A 221 0.01 24.24 10.38
N ILE A 222 1.03 24.44 9.54
CA ILE A 222 2.03 23.41 9.26
C ILE A 222 2.80 23.15 10.57
N PRO A 223 2.95 21.89 11.03
CA PRO A 223 3.63 21.61 12.29
C PRO A 223 5.12 22.01 12.24
N GLU A 224 5.54 22.87 13.17
CA GLU A 224 6.95 23.29 13.31
C GLU A 224 7.89 22.09 13.53
N ALA A 225 7.37 21.02 14.14
CA ALA A 225 8.07 19.76 14.36
C ALA A 225 8.61 19.13 13.06
N LEU A 226 8.02 19.41 11.89
CA LEU A 226 8.56 18.95 10.61
C LEU A 226 9.97 19.51 10.34
N GLY A 227 10.30 20.68 10.87
CA GLY A 227 11.64 21.27 10.78
C GLY A 227 12.72 20.54 11.58
N THR A 228 12.36 19.53 12.37
CA THR A 228 13.31 18.66 13.09
C THR A 228 13.80 17.47 12.25
N LEU A 229 13.14 17.20 11.11
CA LEU A 229 13.40 16.03 10.27
C LEU A 229 14.62 16.23 9.38
N SER A 230 15.82 15.97 9.92
CA SER A 230 17.09 16.23 9.23
C SER A 230 17.30 15.49 7.89
N LYS A 231 16.54 14.41 7.65
CA LYS A 231 16.58 13.62 6.40
C LYS A 231 15.54 14.02 5.37
N LEU A 232 14.67 14.97 5.70
CA LEU A 232 13.58 15.37 4.82
C LEU A 232 14.12 16.08 3.58
N GLU A 233 13.74 15.56 2.41
CA GLU A 233 14.14 16.03 1.08
C GLU A 233 12.95 16.59 0.31
N VAL A 234 11.74 16.07 0.55
CA VAL A 234 10.52 16.52 -0.13
C VAL A 234 9.39 16.77 0.85
N VAL A 235 8.79 17.96 0.75
CA VAL A 235 7.53 18.31 1.42
C VAL A 235 6.56 18.91 0.41
N ALA A 236 5.54 18.14 0.05
CA ALA A 236 4.47 18.58 -0.84
C ALA A 236 3.18 18.83 -0.04
N LEU A 237 2.89 20.10 0.21
CA LEU A 237 1.76 20.64 0.97
C LEU A 237 0.83 21.49 0.10
N ASP A 238 0.83 21.31 -1.22
CA ASP A 238 -0.02 22.10 -2.13
C ASP A 238 -1.51 21.80 -1.97
N ALA A 239 -2.35 22.78 -2.28
CA ALA A 239 -3.80 22.62 -2.39
C ALA A 239 -4.44 22.06 -1.10
N HIS A 240 -4.28 22.80 0.00
CA HIS A 240 -4.99 22.58 1.26
C HIS A 240 -5.68 23.88 1.73
N GLN A 241 -6.25 23.83 2.93
CA GLN A 241 -6.77 24.97 3.67
C GLN A 241 -5.82 25.33 4.83
N HIS A 242 -4.51 25.18 4.64
CA HIS A 242 -3.52 25.53 5.65
C HIS A 242 -3.51 27.04 5.89
N THR A 243 -3.48 27.43 7.16
CA THR A 243 -3.45 28.82 7.63
C THR A 243 -2.21 29.10 8.46
N GLY A 244 -1.86 30.38 8.62
CA GLY A 244 -0.68 30.80 9.38
C GLY A 244 0.62 30.80 8.56
N PRO A 245 1.76 31.12 9.19
CA PRO A 245 3.03 31.23 8.49
C PRO A 245 3.64 29.87 8.16
N ILE A 246 4.51 29.83 7.15
CA ILE A 246 5.41 28.69 6.94
C ILE A 246 6.41 28.66 8.12
N PRO A 247 6.53 27.52 8.84
CA PRO A 247 7.48 27.40 9.94
C PRO A 247 8.91 27.71 9.50
N ARG A 248 9.57 28.63 10.21
CA ARG A 248 10.97 29.01 9.94
C ARG A 248 11.92 27.83 10.09
N GLU A 249 11.54 26.84 10.91
CA GLU A 249 12.27 25.60 11.17
C GLU A 249 12.45 24.78 9.87
N LEU A 250 11.50 24.87 8.91
CA LEU A 250 11.66 24.27 7.59
C LEU A 250 12.75 24.94 6.75
N GLY A 251 13.01 26.23 6.98
CA GLY A 251 14.09 26.98 6.33
C GLY A 251 15.49 26.59 6.81
N VAL A 252 15.60 25.79 7.87
CA VAL A 252 16.87 25.30 8.43
C VAL A 252 17.23 23.89 7.93
N LEU A 253 16.29 23.21 7.26
CA LEU A 253 16.51 21.90 6.66
C LEU A 253 17.49 21.97 5.47
N SER A 254 17.96 20.80 5.01
CA SER A 254 19.07 20.66 4.08
C SER A 254 18.92 21.48 2.77
N ARG A 255 20.05 21.78 2.11
CA ARG A 255 20.12 22.64 0.91
C ARG A 255 19.41 22.10 -0.34
N GLN A 256 18.84 20.89 -0.30
CA GLN A 256 18.13 20.26 -1.42
C GLN A 256 16.65 19.97 -1.12
N LEU A 257 16.08 20.64 -0.13
CA LEU A 257 14.67 20.50 0.21
C LEU A 257 13.77 21.05 -0.91
N ALA A 258 12.99 20.18 -1.53
CA ALA A 258 11.91 20.55 -2.43
C ALA A 258 10.65 20.88 -1.62
N LEU A 259 10.25 22.14 -1.64
CA LEU A 259 9.07 22.65 -0.95
C LEU A 259 8.00 23.06 -1.95
N SER A 260 6.79 22.57 -1.74
CA SER A 260 5.63 22.95 -2.56
C SER A 260 4.44 23.28 -1.64
N PHE A 261 4.04 24.56 -1.64
CA PHE A 261 2.98 25.12 -0.78
C PHE A 261 1.93 25.88 -1.59
N SER A 262 1.86 25.67 -2.90
CA SER A 262 0.94 26.41 -3.76
C SER A 262 -0.51 26.17 -3.37
N ASN A 263 -1.40 27.15 -3.59
CA ASN A 263 -2.83 27.05 -3.31
C ASN A 263 -3.17 26.72 -1.83
N ASN A 264 -2.69 27.57 -0.90
CA ASN A 264 -3.03 27.55 0.53
C ASN A 264 -3.45 28.95 1.01
N GLU A 265 -3.87 29.09 2.29
CA GLU A 265 -4.24 30.35 2.94
C GLU A 265 -3.12 30.86 3.89
N LEU A 266 -1.86 30.77 3.45
CA LEU A 266 -0.68 31.10 4.26
C LEU A 266 -0.52 32.61 4.47
N THR A 267 -0.01 33.00 5.65
CA THR A 267 0.25 34.40 6.02
C THR A 267 1.75 34.70 6.13
N GLU A 268 2.11 35.99 6.14
CA GLU A 268 3.47 36.43 6.46
C GLU A 268 3.82 36.09 7.93
N GLN A 269 5.13 36.04 8.24
CA GLN A 269 5.64 35.86 9.62
C GLN A 269 5.53 37.13 10.45
#